data_AF-A0A7S2GYM4-F1
#
_entry.id   AF-A0A7S2GYM4-F1
#
_cell.length_a   1.000
_cell.length_b   1.000
_cell.length_c   1.000
_cell.angle_alpha   90.00
_cell.angle_beta   90.00
_cell.angle_gamma   90.00
#
_symmetry.space_group_name_H-M   'P 1'
#
loop_
_entity.id
_entity.type
_entity.pdbx_description
1 polymer ?
#
loop_
_entity_poly.entity_id
_entity_poly.type
_entity_poly.pdbx_seq_one_letter_code
_entity_poly.pdbx_strand_id
1 'polypeptide(L)'
;NASQAHGQLLGSIPAVGFQEPRCTGPSCSAIAQTNISGGHRFDRRDYLDDEEATITASGPALLKVSRFSVEQEYDFLRVGAYRVTGQPEVPFDLRLPTGQITIEWFSDESFTASGWTFDLLQAGRRTTLRINATKSSGSGLVVVPAYGRTELTQKGVFVKVPDRERGGRRRRRRRSSPAAGDSK
;
A
#
# COMPACT_ATOMS: atom_id res chain seq x y z
N ASN A 1 32.57 2.56 2.88
CA ASN A 1 31.17 2.62 2.44
C ASN A 1 30.42 3.50 3.43
N ALA A 2 30.23 4.79 3.11
CA ALA A 2 29.65 5.75 4.04
C ALA A 2 28.14 5.54 4.13
N SER A 3 27.65 5.14 5.31
CA SER A 3 26.23 5.28 5.64
C SER A 3 25.86 6.74 5.47
N GLN A 4 24.94 7.03 4.56
CA GLN A 4 24.45 8.39 4.37
C GLN A 4 23.60 8.72 5.59
N ALA A 5 24.23 9.34 6.61
CA ALA A 5 23.58 9.74 7.84
C ALA A 5 22.42 10.68 7.51
N HIS A 6 21.19 10.19 7.66
CA HIS A 6 20.01 11.04 7.56
C HIS A 6 19.96 12.00 8.75
N GLY A 7 19.28 13.14 8.56
CA GLY A 7 19.10 14.14 9.61
C GLY A 7 18.26 13.63 10.78
N GLN A 8 17.96 14.52 11.73
CA GLN A 8 17.17 14.22 12.92
C GLN A 8 15.79 13.60 12.58
N LEU A 9 15.35 12.64 13.38
CA LEU A 9 13.98 12.10 13.32
C LEU A 9 12.96 13.22 13.57
N LEU A 10 12.09 13.46 12.59
CA LEU A 10 11.04 14.48 12.66
C LEU A 10 9.71 13.95 13.20
N GLY A 11 9.53 12.63 13.19
CA GLY A 11 8.35 11.96 13.74
C GLY A 11 8.24 10.52 13.23
N SER A 12 7.32 9.77 13.82
CA SER A 12 7.04 8.39 13.43
C SER A 12 5.54 8.17 13.31
N ILE A 13 5.17 7.21 12.48
CA ILE A 13 3.80 6.75 12.36
C ILE A 13 3.81 5.28 12.80
N PRO A 14 3.06 4.91 13.86
CA PRO A 14 2.94 3.51 14.22
C PRO A 14 2.24 2.76 13.08
N ALA A 15 2.90 1.74 12.53
CA ALA A 15 2.29 0.76 11.62
C ALA A 15 1.53 -0.33 12.40
N VAL A 16 1.18 -0.07 13.66
CA VAL A 16 0.57 -1.07 14.57
C VAL A 16 -0.75 -1.54 13.97
N GLY A 17 -0.83 -2.84 13.73
CA GLY A 17 -2.02 -3.48 13.18
C GLY A 17 -2.12 -3.47 11.65
N PHE A 18 -1.19 -2.84 10.92
CA PHE A 18 -1.14 -2.95 9.46
C PHE A 18 -0.17 -4.05 9.02
N GLN A 19 -0.68 -5.01 8.26
CA GLN A 19 0.07 -6.08 7.63
C GLN A 19 -0.24 -6.10 6.13
N GLU A 20 0.80 -5.90 5.31
CA GLU A 20 0.68 -6.05 3.86
C GLU A 20 0.33 -7.51 3.53
N PRO A 21 -0.52 -7.75 2.51
CA PRO A 21 -0.94 -9.09 2.16
C PRO A 21 0.22 -9.96 1.71
N ARG A 22 0.33 -11.17 2.27
CA ARG A 22 1.38 -12.13 1.95
C ARG A 22 0.80 -13.51 1.78
N CYS A 23 1.15 -14.16 0.68
CA CYS A 23 0.92 -15.58 0.47
C CYS A 23 2.09 -16.39 1.05
N THR A 24 1.77 -17.42 1.83
CA THR A 24 2.70 -18.45 2.31
C THR A 24 2.11 -19.84 2.09
N GLY A 25 2.94 -20.84 1.80
CA GLY A 25 2.50 -22.21 1.53
C GLY A 25 3.08 -22.77 0.23
N PRO A 26 2.96 -24.08 -0.01
CA PRO A 26 3.54 -24.74 -1.17
C PRO A 26 3.03 -24.17 -2.50
N SER A 27 1.75 -23.77 -2.56
CA SER A 27 1.12 -23.35 -3.82
C SER A 27 1.18 -21.84 -4.07
N CYS A 28 1.82 -21.06 -3.20
CA CYS A 28 1.92 -19.60 -3.37
C CYS A 28 2.74 -19.16 -4.58
N SER A 29 3.66 -20.00 -5.07
CA SER A 29 4.39 -19.72 -6.31
C SER A 29 3.50 -19.77 -7.55
N ALA A 30 2.37 -20.49 -7.49
CA ALA A 30 1.37 -20.59 -8.55
C ALA A 30 0.23 -19.55 -8.41
N ILE A 31 0.16 -18.83 -7.30
CA ILE A 31 -0.82 -17.77 -7.06
C ILE A 31 -0.21 -16.42 -7.48
N ALA A 32 -0.77 -15.81 -8.51
CA ALA A 32 -0.32 -14.51 -8.96
C ALA A 32 -0.79 -13.41 -8.00
N GLN A 33 0.16 -12.65 -7.43
CA GLN A 33 -0.11 -11.48 -6.58
C GLN A 33 0.29 -10.20 -7.33
N THR A 34 -0.68 -9.32 -7.58
CA THR A 34 -0.46 -8.04 -8.28
C THR A 34 -0.87 -6.86 -7.41
N ASN A 35 -0.04 -5.81 -7.37
CA ASN A 35 -0.39 -4.56 -6.70
C ASN A 35 -1.43 -3.78 -7.50
N ILE A 36 -2.54 -3.42 -6.87
CA ILE A 36 -3.61 -2.61 -7.49
C ILE A 36 -3.89 -1.36 -6.65
N SER A 37 -4.65 -0.42 -7.20
CA SER A 37 -5.07 0.76 -6.44
C SER A 37 -5.87 0.34 -5.20
N GLY A 38 -5.35 0.68 -4.02
CA GLY A 38 -6.01 0.38 -2.74
C GLY A 38 -5.82 -1.05 -2.22
N GLY A 39 -5.28 -1.99 -2.99
CA GLY A 39 -5.15 -3.38 -2.54
C GLY A 39 -4.10 -4.23 -3.26
N HIS A 40 -4.32 -5.54 -3.21
CA HIS A 40 -3.63 -6.55 -4.01
C HIS A 40 -4.68 -7.42 -4.69
N ARG A 41 -4.41 -7.85 -5.92
CA ARG A 41 -5.16 -8.90 -6.61
C ARG A 41 -4.45 -10.22 -6.42
N PHE A 42 -5.20 -11.24 -6.04
CA PHE A 42 -4.76 -12.63 -6.03
C PHE A 42 -5.53 -13.40 -7.10
N ASP A 43 -4.81 -14.15 -7.92
CA ASP A 43 -5.37 -14.94 -9.03
C ASP A 43 -4.71 -16.32 -9.07
N ARG A 44 -5.54 -17.37 -8.99
CA ARG A 44 -5.16 -18.76 -9.23
C ARG A 44 -6.00 -19.30 -10.39
N ARG A 45 -5.38 -19.60 -11.52
CA ARG A 45 -6.02 -20.18 -12.72
C ARG A 45 -5.54 -21.58 -12.98
N ASP A 46 -6.42 -22.49 -13.37
CA ASP A 46 -6.03 -23.87 -13.70
C ASP A 46 -5.25 -24.47 -12.52
N TYR A 47 -5.96 -24.57 -11.38
CA TYR A 47 -5.36 -25.11 -10.17
C TYR A 47 -5.07 -26.60 -10.32
N LEU A 48 -4.11 -27.09 -9.53
CA LEU A 48 -3.74 -28.49 -9.48
C LEU A 48 -4.34 -29.15 -8.24
N ASP A 49 -4.27 -30.47 -8.22
CA ASP A 49 -4.57 -31.27 -7.04
C ASP A 49 -3.55 -30.95 -5.91
N ASP A 50 -3.91 -31.23 -4.66
CA ASP A 50 -3.09 -31.11 -3.45
C ASP A 50 -2.50 -29.70 -3.21
N GLU A 51 -3.23 -28.64 -3.55
CA GLU A 51 -2.78 -27.28 -3.29
C GLU A 51 -3.12 -26.81 -1.88
N GLU A 52 -2.15 -26.15 -1.25
CA GLU A 52 -2.36 -25.44 0.01
C GLU A 52 -1.67 -24.07 -0.05
N ALA A 53 -2.42 -23.02 0.31
CA ALA A 53 -1.86 -21.70 0.46
C ALA A 53 -2.62 -20.87 1.49
N THR A 54 -1.88 -20.04 2.20
CA THR A 54 -2.43 -19.12 3.21
C THR A 54 -2.05 -17.70 2.85
N ILE A 55 -3.06 -16.85 2.64
CA ILE A 55 -2.91 -15.41 2.42
C ILE A 55 -3.25 -14.70 3.73
N THR A 56 -2.27 -14.00 4.29
CA THR A 56 -2.42 -13.22 5.52
C THR A 56 -2.43 -11.73 5.22
N ALA A 57 -3.25 -10.95 5.92
CA ALA A 57 -3.33 -9.50 5.80
C ALA A 57 -3.86 -8.87 7.11
N SER A 58 -4.02 -7.55 7.12
CA SER A 58 -4.73 -6.84 8.19
C SER A 58 -6.02 -6.19 7.71
N GLY A 59 -7.06 -6.23 8.52
CA GLY A 59 -8.28 -5.48 8.33
C GLY A 59 -8.32 -4.14 9.06
N PRO A 60 -9.37 -3.33 8.83
CA PRO A 60 -10.55 -3.69 8.05
C PRO A 60 -10.25 -3.73 6.55
N ALA A 61 -10.86 -4.68 5.84
CA ALA A 61 -10.64 -4.88 4.41
C ALA A 61 -11.94 -5.26 3.69
N LEU A 62 -11.94 -5.07 2.38
CA LEU A 62 -12.99 -5.53 1.47
C LEU A 62 -12.37 -6.53 0.51
N LEU A 63 -12.88 -7.75 0.52
CA LEU A 63 -12.50 -8.81 -0.41
C LEU A 63 -13.56 -8.87 -1.52
N LYS A 64 -13.15 -8.62 -2.77
CA LYS A 64 -14.03 -8.64 -3.93
C LYS A 64 -13.70 -9.83 -4.81
N VAL A 65 -14.57 -10.83 -4.85
CA VAL A 65 -14.40 -12.00 -5.71
C VAL A 65 -15.00 -11.70 -7.07
N SER A 66 -14.19 -11.86 -8.11
CA SER A 66 -14.58 -11.57 -9.50
C SER A 66 -14.71 -12.82 -10.37
N ARG A 67 -14.09 -13.92 -9.95
CA ARG A 67 -14.14 -15.23 -10.60
C ARG A 67 -13.99 -16.29 -9.54
N PHE A 68 -14.82 -17.33 -9.58
CA PHE A 68 -14.73 -18.45 -8.66
C PHE A 68 -15.35 -19.69 -9.31
N SER A 69 -14.54 -20.73 -9.47
CA SER A 69 -14.95 -22.01 -10.03
C SER A 69 -13.93 -23.06 -9.58
N VAL A 70 -14.31 -23.82 -8.57
CA VAL A 70 -13.54 -24.91 -7.96
C VAL A 70 -14.44 -26.15 -7.84
N GLU A 71 -13.90 -27.29 -7.44
CA GLU A 71 -14.73 -28.47 -7.16
C GLU A 71 -15.76 -28.16 -6.07
N GLN A 72 -16.97 -28.68 -6.22
CA GLN A 72 -18.02 -28.52 -5.24
C GLN A 72 -17.70 -29.36 -4.00
N GLU A 73 -17.81 -28.76 -2.81
CA GLU A 73 -17.59 -29.34 -1.48
C GLU A 73 -16.15 -29.70 -1.09
N TYR A 74 -15.29 -30.09 -2.02
CA TYR A 74 -13.94 -30.57 -1.73
C TYR A 74 -12.91 -29.42 -1.72
N ASP A 75 -12.88 -28.65 -2.80
CA ASP A 75 -12.01 -27.48 -2.94
C ASP A 75 -12.66 -26.22 -2.38
N PHE A 76 -11.88 -25.35 -1.73
CA PHE A 76 -12.44 -24.14 -1.14
C PHE A 76 -11.45 -23.00 -0.89
N LEU A 77 -12.00 -21.78 -0.91
CA LEU A 77 -11.44 -20.65 -0.17
C LEU A 77 -12.14 -20.54 1.19
N ARG A 78 -11.36 -20.48 2.28
CA ARG A 78 -11.85 -20.14 3.61
C ARG A 78 -11.42 -18.73 3.99
N VAL A 79 -12.38 -17.85 4.24
CA VAL A 79 -12.18 -16.45 4.64
C VAL A 79 -12.78 -16.27 6.04
N GLY A 80 -11.95 -16.43 7.08
CA GLY A 80 -12.45 -16.50 8.45
C GLY A 80 -13.44 -17.65 8.63
N ALA A 81 -14.69 -17.34 8.97
CA ALA A 81 -15.76 -18.34 9.13
C ALA A 81 -16.47 -18.73 7.81
N TYR A 82 -16.22 -18.00 6.71
CA TYR A 82 -16.88 -18.25 5.44
C TYR A 82 -16.08 -19.24 4.60
N ARG A 83 -16.69 -20.34 4.20
CA ARG A 83 -16.13 -21.30 3.23
C ARG A 83 -16.87 -21.15 1.91
N VAL A 84 -16.13 -20.89 0.83
CA VAL A 84 -16.65 -20.74 -0.53
C VAL A 84 -16.13 -21.91 -1.37
N THR A 85 -17.01 -22.59 -2.09
CA THR A 85 -16.72 -23.78 -2.89
C THR A 85 -17.60 -23.78 -4.16
N GLY A 86 -17.32 -24.66 -5.12
CA GLY A 86 -18.10 -24.78 -6.35
C GLY A 86 -18.06 -23.55 -7.24
N GLN A 87 -19.24 -23.14 -7.74
CA GLN A 87 -19.43 -22.04 -8.67
C GLN A 87 -20.54 -21.09 -8.18
N PRO A 88 -20.28 -20.29 -7.12
CA PRO A 88 -21.25 -19.32 -6.62
C PRO A 88 -21.46 -18.19 -7.66
N GLU A 89 -22.56 -17.44 -7.51
CA GLU A 89 -22.79 -16.23 -8.30
C GLU A 89 -21.69 -15.20 -8.01
N VAL A 90 -21.03 -14.72 -9.07
CA VAL A 90 -19.98 -13.69 -9.02
C VAL A 90 -20.37 -12.50 -9.91
N PRO A 91 -19.98 -11.26 -9.55
CA PRO A 91 -19.11 -10.88 -8.44
C PRO A 91 -19.82 -10.83 -7.08
N PHE A 92 -19.07 -11.07 -6.00
CA PHE A 92 -19.55 -10.82 -4.63
C PHE A 92 -18.44 -10.25 -3.74
N ASP A 93 -18.86 -9.61 -2.65
CA ASP A 93 -17.99 -8.88 -1.74
C ASP A 93 -18.11 -9.42 -0.30
N LEU A 94 -16.97 -9.58 0.39
CA LEU A 94 -16.90 -9.91 1.82
C LEU A 94 -16.23 -8.76 2.58
N ARG A 95 -16.91 -8.25 3.62
CA ARG A 95 -16.36 -7.26 4.54
C ARG A 95 -15.61 -7.96 5.65
N LEU A 96 -14.33 -7.65 5.80
CA LEU A 96 -13.44 -8.25 6.77
C LEU A 96 -13.19 -7.26 7.93
N PRO A 97 -13.32 -7.71 9.19
CA PRO A 97 -13.23 -6.84 10.36
C PRO A 97 -11.79 -6.35 10.60
N THR A 98 -11.63 -5.39 11.49
CA THR A 98 -10.31 -4.97 11.99
C THR A 98 -9.59 -6.14 12.66
N GLY A 99 -8.28 -6.24 12.44
CA GLY A 99 -7.42 -7.26 13.04
C GLY A 99 -6.69 -8.09 12.00
N GLN A 100 -6.14 -9.23 12.42
CA GLN A 100 -5.50 -10.17 11.50
C GLN A 100 -6.55 -10.86 10.62
N ILE A 101 -6.28 -10.92 9.32
CA ILE A 101 -7.08 -11.62 8.33
C ILE A 101 -6.26 -12.81 7.83
N THR A 102 -6.92 -13.96 7.75
CA THR A 102 -6.39 -15.19 7.14
C THR A 102 -7.39 -15.68 6.09
N ILE A 103 -6.88 -15.92 4.89
CA ILE A 103 -7.60 -16.52 3.77
C ILE A 103 -6.83 -17.78 3.38
N GLU A 104 -7.49 -18.93 3.43
CA GLU A 104 -6.89 -20.23 3.12
C GLU A 104 -7.44 -20.76 1.81
N TRP A 105 -6.56 -21.30 0.99
CA TRP A 105 -6.84 -22.03 -0.23
C TRP A 105 -6.45 -23.49 -0.04
N PHE A 106 -7.34 -24.38 -0.46
CA PHE A 106 -7.15 -25.83 -0.41
C PHE A 106 -7.78 -26.48 -1.64
N SER A 107 -7.05 -27.40 -2.28
CA SER A 107 -7.61 -28.42 -3.17
C SER A 107 -7.27 -29.83 -2.71
N ASP A 108 -8.13 -30.80 -3.04
CA ASP A 108 -7.91 -32.20 -2.70
C ASP A 108 -7.15 -32.98 -3.81
N GLU A 109 -7.16 -34.31 -3.75
CA GLU A 109 -6.39 -35.19 -4.63
C GLU A 109 -6.97 -35.34 -6.05
N SER A 110 -8.09 -34.69 -6.38
CA SER A 110 -8.73 -34.85 -7.70
C SER A 110 -9.59 -33.67 -8.16
N PHE A 111 -10.16 -33.79 -9.37
CA PHE A 111 -11.12 -32.88 -10.00
C PHE A 111 -10.84 -31.38 -9.86
N THR A 112 -10.20 -30.81 -10.88
CA THR A 112 -9.95 -29.37 -10.90
C THR A 112 -10.97 -28.61 -11.76
N ALA A 113 -11.04 -27.30 -11.53
CA ALA A 113 -11.80 -26.36 -12.34
C ALA A 113 -10.96 -25.09 -12.64
N SER A 114 -11.61 -24.01 -13.08
CA SER A 114 -10.86 -22.87 -13.61
C SER A 114 -10.12 -22.03 -12.54
N GLY A 115 -10.47 -22.17 -11.26
CA GLY A 115 -9.88 -21.49 -10.11
C GLY A 115 -10.60 -20.20 -9.71
N TRP A 116 -9.87 -19.25 -9.11
CA TRP A 116 -10.46 -18.07 -8.48
C TRP A 116 -9.61 -16.80 -8.64
N THR A 117 -10.29 -15.65 -8.55
CA THR A 117 -9.67 -14.32 -8.55
C THR A 117 -10.37 -13.42 -7.54
N PHE A 118 -9.61 -12.78 -6.65
CA PHE A 118 -10.15 -11.74 -5.79
C PHE A 118 -9.22 -10.53 -5.61
N ASP A 119 -9.82 -9.38 -5.36
CA ASP A 119 -9.14 -8.16 -4.93
C ASP A 119 -9.28 -8.00 -3.42
N LEU A 120 -8.17 -7.85 -2.72
CA LEU A 120 -8.12 -7.55 -1.29
C LEU A 120 -7.77 -6.08 -1.08
N LEU A 121 -8.79 -5.27 -0.75
CA LEU A 121 -8.69 -3.83 -0.56
C LEU A 121 -8.64 -3.51 0.94
N GLN A 122 -7.45 -3.17 1.46
CA GLN A 122 -7.27 -2.84 2.87
C GLN A 122 -7.51 -1.35 3.13
N ALA A 123 -8.27 -1.04 4.17
CA ALA A 123 -8.36 0.31 4.71
C ALA A 123 -7.14 0.64 5.58
N GLY A 124 -6.91 1.92 5.87
CA GLY A 124 -5.80 2.34 6.73
C GLY A 124 -4.40 2.27 6.11
N ARG A 125 -4.27 1.90 4.83
CA ARG A 125 -2.99 1.94 4.07
C ARG A 125 -2.36 3.33 3.98
N ARG A 126 -3.16 4.38 4.19
CA ARG A 126 -2.73 5.78 4.15
C ARG A 126 -2.92 6.41 5.51
N THR A 127 -1.89 7.13 5.92
CA THR A 127 -1.85 7.90 7.16
C THR A 127 -1.05 9.17 6.91
N THR A 128 -1.28 10.18 7.73
CA THR A 128 -0.66 11.50 7.57
C THR A 128 0.10 11.83 8.84
N LEU A 129 1.42 11.97 8.71
CA LEU A 129 2.24 12.61 9.73
C LEU A 129 2.29 14.10 9.45
N ARG A 130 1.78 14.90 10.39
CA ARG A 130 1.94 16.35 10.36
C ARG A 130 3.24 16.70 11.08
N ILE A 131 4.14 17.37 10.38
CA ILE A 131 5.41 17.84 10.93
C ILE A 131 5.34 19.36 10.98
N ASN A 132 5.70 19.94 12.12
CA ASN A 132 5.78 21.40 12.26
C ASN A 132 6.93 21.96 11.42
N ALA A 133 6.75 23.16 10.87
CA ALA A 133 7.80 23.85 10.15
C ALA A 133 8.96 24.17 11.12
N THR A 134 10.04 23.41 11.04
CA THR A 134 11.30 23.65 11.74
C THR A 134 12.31 24.27 10.80
N LYS A 135 13.41 24.80 11.35
CA LYS A 135 14.53 25.28 10.52
C LYS A 135 15.00 24.13 9.64
N SER A 136 14.95 24.32 8.32
CA SER A 136 15.38 23.31 7.37
C SER A 136 16.81 22.86 7.67
N SER A 137 16.97 21.56 7.92
CA SER A 137 18.25 20.90 8.15
C SER A 137 18.73 20.13 6.90
N GLY A 138 17.99 20.19 5.79
CA GLY A 138 18.32 19.49 4.56
C GLY A 138 17.38 19.83 3.39
N SER A 139 17.59 19.20 2.23
CA SER A 139 16.83 19.47 1.00
C SER A 139 15.51 18.69 0.88
N GLY A 140 15.18 17.87 1.87
CA GLY A 140 13.99 17.03 1.83
C GLY A 140 13.82 16.13 3.05
N LEU A 141 12.85 15.22 2.92
CA LEU A 141 12.49 14.22 3.92
C LEU A 141 12.84 12.83 3.40
N VAL A 142 13.27 11.95 4.30
CA VAL A 142 13.37 10.51 4.01
C VAL A 142 12.39 9.77 4.90
N VAL A 143 11.61 8.88 4.31
CA VAL A 143 10.69 8.00 5.03
C VAL A 143 11.28 6.59 4.98
N VAL A 144 11.65 6.05 6.13
CA VAL A 144 12.23 4.72 6.28
C VAL A 144 11.30 3.81 7.09
N PRO A 145 11.17 2.52 6.73
CA PRO A 145 10.57 1.56 7.64
C PRO A 145 11.50 1.32 8.83
N ALA A 146 10.95 1.29 10.04
CA ALA A 146 11.69 1.08 11.28
C ALA A 146 10.98 0.06 12.17
N TYR A 147 11.77 -0.74 12.90
CA TYR A 147 11.30 -1.68 13.92
C TYR A 147 12.01 -1.41 15.24
N GLY A 148 11.27 -0.90 16.23
CA GLY A 148 11.86 -0.44 17.49
C GLY A 148 12.89 0.67 17.24
N ARG A 149 14.16 0.36 17.47
CA ARG A 149 15.31 1.29 17.26
C ARG A 149 16.08 1.03 15.96
N THR A 150 15.64 0.08 15.14
CA THR A 150 16.33 -0.33 13.92
C THR A 150 15.64 0.25 12.69
N GLU A 151 16.37 1.02 11.89
CA GLU A 151 15.89 1.58 10.62
C GLU A 151 16.38 0.74 9.42
N LEU A 152 15.50 0.47 8.47
CA LEU A 152 15.83 -0.20 7.20
C LEU A 152 16.09 0.85 6.11
N THR A 153 17.22 1.53 6.23
CA THR A 153 17.58 2.72 5.43
C THR A 153 17.63 2.45 3.93
N GLN A 154 18.00 1.23 3.51
CA GLN A 154 17.98 0.77 2.12
C GLN A 154 16.59 0.71 1.49
N LYS A 155 15.51 0.75 2.29
CA LYS A 155 14.12 0.78 1.83
C LYS A 155 13.49 2.17 1.93
N GLY A 156 14.31 3.19 2.20
CA GLY A 156 13.84 4.56 2.37
C GLY A 156 13.37 5.21 1.07
N VAL A 157 12.35 6.07 1.17
CA VAL A 157 11.89 6.92 0.07
C VAL A 157 12.24 8.36 0.40
N PHE A 158 13.00 9.02 -0.48
CA PHE A 158 13.34 10.43 -0.36
C PHE A 158 12.33 11.32 -1.10
N VAL A 159 11.88 12.38 -0.43
CA VAL A 159 10.97 13.40 -0.97
C VAL A 159 11.62 14.76 -0.82
N LYS A 160 11.88 15.44 -1.93
CA LYS A 160 12.40 16.81 -1.92
C LYS A 160 11.34 17.77 -1.39
N VAL A 161 11.72 18.66 -0.47
CA VAL A 161 10.85 19.71 0.06
C VAL A 161 11.37 21.06 -0.43
N PRO A 162 10.68 21.72 -1.37
CA PRO A 162 11.13 23.02 -1.87
C PRO A 162 10.86 24.12 -0.84
N ASP A 163 11.84 25.00 -0.63
CA ASP A 163 11.59 26.26 0.07
C ASP A 163 10.67 27.14 -0.79
N ARG A 164 9.63 27.69 -0.17
CA ARG A 164 8.78 28.66 -0.83
C ARG A 164 9.59 29.94 -1.01
N GLU A 165 10.01 30.25 -2.22
CA GLU A 165 10.66 31.52 -2.52
C GLU A 165 9.77 32.66 -2.01
N ARG A 166 10.26 33.43 -1.02
CA ARG A 166 9.59 34.67 -0.61
C ARG A 166 9.62 35.58 -1.81
N GLY A 167 8.48 35.71 -2.48
CA GLY A 167 8.27 36.57 -3.64
C GLY A 167 9.02 37.90 -3.46
N GLY A 168 9.99 38.09 -4.34
CA GLY A 168 10.91 39.21 -4.29
C GLY A 168 10.15 40.52 -4.22
N ARG A 169 10.56 41.40 -3.29
CA ARG A 169 10.22 42.82 -3.31
C ARG A 169 10.58 43.35 -4.70
N ARG A 170 9.58 43.56 -5.56
CA ARG A 170 9.71 44.35 -6.78
C ARG A 170 10.28 45.70 -6.36
N ARG A 171 11.57 45.94 -6.64
CA ARG A 171 12.18 47.27 -6.56
C ARG A 171 11.33 48.19 -7.45
N ARG A 172 10.50 49.05 -6.83
CA ARG A 172 9.88 50.19 -7.51
C ARG A 172 11.04 51.00 -8.10
N ARG A 173 11.21 50.95 -9.42
CA ARG A 173 12.01 51.93 -10.15
C ARG A 173 11.40 53.30 -9.84
N ARG A 174 12.13 54.13 -9.09
CA ARG A 174 11.87 55.58 -9.02
C ARG A 174 11.86 56.09 -10.46
N ARG A 175 10.70 56.54 -10.94
CA ARG A 175 10.62 57.43 -12.11
C ARG A 175 11.28 58.73 -11.68
N SER A 176 12.37 59.09 -12.35
CA SER A 176 12.92 60.44 -12.36
C SER A 176 11.91 61.36 -13.04
N SER A 177 11.52 62.43 -12.34
CA SER A 177 10.78 63.55 -12.93
C SER A 177 11.70 64.33 -13.89
N PRO A 178 11.20 64.82 -15.05
CA PRO A 178 11.92 65.81 -15.83
C PRO A 178 11.85 67.18 -15.14
N ALA A 179 12.96 67.91 -15.26
CA ALA A 179 13.18 69.23 -14.72
C ALA A 179 12.29 70.30 -15.36
N ALA A 180 12.07 71.36 -14.59
CA ALA A 180 11.40 72.59 -14.96
C ALA A 180 12.05 73.24 -16.20
N GLY A 181 11.21 73.62 -17.16
CA GLY A 181 11.56 74.57 -18.21
C GLY A 181 11.09 75.94 -17.79
N ASP A 182 12.05 76.83 -17.52
CA ASP A 182 11.85 78.25 -17.31
C ASP A 182 12.70 78.95 -18.38
N SER A 183 12.08 79.73 -19.27
CA SER A 183 12.75 80.81 -20.04
C SER A 183 11.75 81.58 -20.91
N LYS A 184 11.55 82.85 -20.49
CA LYS A 184 11.32 84.10 -21.24
C LYS A 184 10.19 84.20 -22.25
#